data_AF-A0A3D1KZ17-F1
#
_entry.id   AF-A0A3D1KZ17-F1
#
_cell.length_a   1.000
_cell.length_b   1.000
_cell.length_c   1.000
_cell.angle_alpha   90.00
_cell.angle_beta   90.00
_cell.angle_gamma   90.00
#
_symmetry.space_group_name_H-M   'P 1'
#
loop_
_entity.id
_entity.type
_entity.pdbx_description
1 polymer ?
#
loop_
_entity_poly.entity_id
_entity_poly.type
_entity_poly.pdbx_seq_one_letter_code
_entity_poly.pdbx_strand_id
1 'polypeptide(L)' 'MKANLDLAHWENVKHKLKVLYPQLTDADLIWRHESTDILYSSIATKLVISKKEFSEILKSL' A
#
# COMPACT_ATOMS: atom_id res chain seq x y z
N MET A 1 17.65 3.43 2.97
CA MET A 1 16.80 4.62 2.77
C MET A 1 15.55 4.48 3.64
N LYS A 2 15.45 5.25 4.73
CA LYS A 2 14.21 5.36 5.50
C LYS A 2 13.26 6.24 4.69
N ALA A 3 12.44 5.63 3.84
CA ALA A 3 11.36 6.35 3.20
C ALA A 3 10.37 6.74 4.30
N ASN A 4 10.47 7.98 4.79
CA ASN A 4 9.38 8.59 5.52
C ASN A 4 8.23 8.68 4.53
N LEU A 5 7.33 7.70 4.60
CA LEU A 5 6.10 7.72 3.84
C LEU A 5 5.34 8.96 4.33
N ASP A 6 5.31 10.02 3.53
CA ASP A 6 4.56 11.21 3.88
C ASP A 6 3.07 10.89 3.79
N LEU A 7 2.25 11.38 4.74
CA LEU A 7 0.81 11.14 4.74
C LEU A 7 0.16 11.59 3.42
N ALA A 8 0.62 12.71 2.85
CA ALA A 8 0.13 13.20 1.56
C ALA A 8 0.53 12.27 0.41
N HIS A 9 1.73 11.69 0.47
CA HIS A 9 2.18 10.72 -0.50
C HIS A 9 1.36 9.42 -0.41
N TRP A 10 1.06 8.96 0.81
CA TRP A 10 0.25 7.76 1.01
C TRP A 10 -1.18 7.93 0.51
N GLU A 11 -1.82 9.08 0.72
CA GLU A 11 -3.17 9.33 0.19
C GLU A 11 -3.20 9.28 -1.34
N ASN A 12 -2.18 9.79 -2.02
CA ASN A 12 -2.05 9.66 -3.47
C ASN A 12 -1.87 8.20 -3.91
N VAL A 13 -1.00 7.45 -3.22
CA VAL A 13 -0.79 6.01 -3.47
C VAL A 13 -2.09 5.24 -3.26
N LYS A 14 -2.83 5.52 -2.19
CA LYS A 14 -4.13 4.93 -1.88
C LYS A 14 -5.14 5.15 -3.01
N HIS A 15 -5.20 6.37 -3.57
CA HIS A 15 -6.09 6.65 -4.70
C HIS A 15 -5.71 5.81 -5.93
N LYS A 16 -4.42 5.76 -6.28
CA LYS A 16 -3.93 4.94 -7.40
C LYS A 16 -4.19 3.44 -7.18
N LEU A 17 -3.96 2.94 -5.97
CA LEU A 17 -4.22 1.55 -5.61
C LEU A 17 -5.71 1.20 -5.73
N LYS A 18 -6.63 2.09 -5.37
CA LYS A 18 -8.07 1.88 -5.55
C LYS A 18 -8.49 1.80 -7.03
N VAL A 19 -7.83 2.58 -7.89
CA VAL A 19 -8.08 2.55 -9.34
C VAL A 19 -7.56 1.23 -9.94
N LEU A 20 -6.36 0.79 -9.56
CA LEU A 20 -5.75 -0.45 -10.06
C LEU A 20 -6.39 -1.70 -9.46
N TYR A 21 -6.83 -1.63 -8.22
CA TYR A 21 -7.38 -2.75 -7.45
C TYR A 21 -8.69 -2.34 -6.78
N PRO A 22 -9.80 -2.35 -7.52
CA PRO A 22 -11.12 -1.96 -6.99
C PRO A 22 -11.60 -2.82 -5.82
N GLN A 23 -11.01 -4.01 -5.61
CA GLN A 23 -11.29 -4.87 -4.46
C GLN A 23 -10.68 -4.36 -3.14
N LEU A 24 -9.77 -3.39 -3.18
CA LEU A 24 -9.17 -2.80 -1.99
C LEU A 24 -10.12 -1.76 -1.39
N THR A 25 -10.51 -1.99 -0.14
CA THR A 25 -11.36 -1.08 0.61
C THR A 25 -10.51 -0.04 1.37
N ASP A 26 -11.14 1.04 1.84
CA ASP A 26 -10.45 2.00 2.71
C ASP A 26 -9.85 1.33 3.95
N ALA A 27 -10.51 0.30 4.50
CA ALA A 27 -10.01 -0.43 5.65
C ALA A 27 -8.71 -1.19 5.36
N ASP A 28 -8.53 -1.68 4.13
CA ASP A 28 -7.30 -2.37 3.70
C ASP A 28 -6.14 -1.39 3.47
N LEU A 29 -6.45 -0.15 3.15
CA LEU A 29 -5.49 0.92 2.84
C LEU A 29 -5.29 1.89 4.02
N ILE A 30 -5.93 1.63 5.17
CA ILE A 30 -5.77 2.42 6.38
C ILE A 30 -4.36 2.19 6.93
N TRP A 31 -3.57 3.26 6.90
CA TRP A 31 -2.29 3.27 7.57
C TRP A 31 -2.50 3.49 9.07
N ARG A 32 -2.57 2.39 9.83
CA ARG A 32 -2.47 2.44 11.29
C ARG A 32 -1.00 2.69 11.60
N HIS A 33 -0.70 3.67 12.45
CA HIS A 33 0.63 4.20 12.81
C HIS A 33 1.71 3.17 13.20
N GLU A 34 1.41 1.87 13.19
CA GLU A 34 2.19 0.79 13.75
C GLU A 34 3.34 0.32 12.84
N SER A 35 3.20 0.30 11.50
CA SER A 35 4.29 0.14 10.53
C SER A 35 3.80 0.03 9.08
N THR A 36 4.51 0.65 8.13
CA THR A 36 4.28 0.46 6.67
C THR A 36 4.53 -0.98 6.22
N ASP A 37 5.40 -1.70 6.91
CA ASP A 37 5.73 -3.09 6.64
C ASP A 37 4.51 -4.03 6.78
N ILE A 38 3.75 -3.84 7.86
CA ILE A 38 2.54 -4.59 8.17
C ILE A 38 1.45 -4.24 7.15
N LEU A 39 1.26 -2.95 6.88
CA LEU A 39 0.32 -2.46 5.87
C LEU A 39 0.58 -3.10 4.50
N TYR A 40 1.84 -3.08 4.05
CA TYR A 40 2.22 -3.66 2.76
C TYR A 40 2.00 -5.16 2.72
N SER A 41 2.29 -5.85 3.83
CA SER A 41 2.07 -7.29 3.93
C SER A 41 0.58 -7.63 3.85
N SER A 42 -0.28 -6.91 4.57
CA SER A 42 -1.74 -7.12 4.54
C SER A 42 -2.34 -6.87 3.16
N ILE A 43 -1.93 -5.78 2.48
CA ILE A 43 -2.42 -5.48 1.13
C ILE A 43 -1.94 -6.56 0.14
N ALA A 44 -0.66 -6.95 0.21
CA ALA A 44 -0.11 -8.01 -0.63
C ALA A 44 -0.85 -9.34 -0.45
N THR A 45 -1.15 -9.72 0.80
CA THR A 45 -1.96 -10.92 1.10
C THR A 45 -3.34 -10.85 0.46
N LYS A 46 -4.01 -9.69 0.52
CA LYS A 46 -5.34 -9.51 -0.08
C LYS A 46 -5.32 -9.57 -1.61
N LEU A 47 -4.23 -9.11 -2.22
CA LEU A 47 -4.01 -9.18 -3.66
C LEU A 47 -3.46 -10.54 -4.12
N VAL A 48 -3.17 -11.46 -3.20
CA VAL A 48 -2.59 -12.78 -3.49
C VAL A 48 -1.25 -12.65 -4.25
N ILE A 49 -0.46 -11.64 -3.88
CA ILE A 49 0.88 -11.40 -4.42
C ILE A 49 1.91 -11.37 -3.30
N SER A 50 3.19 -11.49 -3.64
CA SER A 50 4.24 -11.31 -2.66
C SER A 50 4.38 -9.84 -2.26
N LYS A 51 4.84 -9.60 -1.03
CA LYS A 51 5.21 -8.25 -0.56
C LYS A 51 6.26 -7.59 -1.46
N LYS A 52 7.14 -8.40 -2.08
CA LYS A 52 8.15 -7.91 -3.03
C LYS A 52 7.48 -7.36 -4.29
N GLU A 53 6.55 -8.11 -4.89
CA GLU A 53 5.77 -7.65 -6.04
C GLU A 53 4.97 -6.39 -5.71
N PHE A 54 4.32 -6.36 -4.55
CA PHE A 54 3.62 -5.15 -4.10
C PHE A 54 4.57 -3.95 -3.94
N SER A 55 5.77 -4.17 -3.41
CA SER A 55 6.79 -3.12 -3.28
C SER A 55 7.28 -2.62 -4.65
N GLU A 56 7.38 -3.48 -5.65
CA GLU A 56 7.72 -3.07 -7.01
C GLU A 56 6.59 -2.26 -7.65
N ILE A 57 5.33 -2.66 -7.46
CA ILE A 57 4.16 -1.87 -7.88
C ILE A 57 4.21 -0.48 -7.26
N LEU A 58 4.44 -0.39 -5.95
CA LEU A 58 4.56 0.90 -5.25
C LEU A 58 5.69 1.79 -5.78
N LYS A 59 6.81 1.21 -6.23
CA LYS A 59 7.92 1.97 -6.85
C LYS A 59 7.56 2.49 -8.25
N SER A 60 6.60 1.87 -8.92
CA SER A 60 6.12 2.28 -10.24
C SER A 60 4.94 3.26 -10.20
N LEU A 61 4.40 3.57 -9.01
CA LEU A 61 3.35 4.57 -8.81
C LEU A 61 3.92 5.97 -8.59
#